data_AF-A0A7S1KDN7-F1
#
_entry.id   AF-A0A7S1KDN7-F1
#
_cell.length_a   1.000
_cell.length_b   1.000
_cell.length_c   1.000
_cell.angle_alpha   90.00
_cell.angle_beta   90.00
_cell.angle_gamma   90.00
#
_symmetry.space_group_name_H-M   'P 1'
#
loop_
_entity.id
_entity.type
_entity.pdbx_description
1 polymer ?
#
loop_
_entity_poly.entity_id
_entity_poly.type
_entity_poly.pdbx_seq_one_letter_code
_entity_poly.pdbx_strand_id
1 'polypeptide(L)'
;LLVHLKRFSSTLTKVRTAVDIPMRLEKGEWMDKFFCGAEYDLLGVVQHTGVSQGGHYVAYAKRNSKWYLFDDDRVHLVSADEVQRAEAYCLFYMKVERDDNEQQR
;
A
#
# COMPACT_ATOMS: atom_id res chain seq x y z
N LEU A 1 0.64 4.95 8.38
CA LEU A 1 1.54 5.53 7.36
C LEU A 1 0.80 5.57 6.03
N LEU A 2 0.75 6.74 5.38
CA LEU A 2 0.26 6.91 4.01
C LEU A 2 1.45 7.19 3.11
N VAL A 3 1.64 6.38 2.07
CA VAL A 3 2.69 6.58 1.06
C VAL A 3 2.05 6.96 -0.26
N HIS A 4 2.37 8.15 -0.76
CA HIS A 4 1.94 8.63 -2.07
C HIS A 4 3.05 8.45 -3.09
N LEU A 5 2.75 7.77 -4.20
CA LEU A 5 3.69 7.59 -5.29
C LEU A 5 3.52 8.75 -6.28
N LYS A 6 4.56 9.60 -6.40
CA LYS A 6 4.58 10.74 -7.33
C LYS A 6 4.66 10.26 -8.78
N ARG A 7 3.51 9.85 -9.34
CA ARG A 7 3.41 9.31 -10.70
C ARG A 7 3.18 10.34 -11.80
N PHE A 8 3.00 11.62 -11.48
CA PHE A 8 2.78 12.64 -12.51
C PHE A 8 3.97 13.59 -12.59
N SER A 9 4.55 13.70 -13.79
CA SER A 9 5.60 14.66 -14.09
C SER A 9 5.03 16.05 -14.34
N SER A 10 5.90 17.06 -14.44
CA SER A 10 5.53 18.42 -14.84
C SER A 10 4.95 18.49 -16.25
N THR A 11 5.26 17.52 -17.12
CA THR A 11 4.69 17.37 -18.47
C THR A 11 3.33 16.67 -18.48
N LEU A 12 2.74 16.43 -17.30
CA LEU A 12 1.48 15.70 -17.12
C LEU A 12 1.53 14.26 -17.66
N THR A 13 2.72 13.70 -17.85
CA THR A 13 2.91 12.30 -18.25
C THR A 13 2.85 11.42 -17.01
N LYS A 14 2.13 10.30 -17.09
CA LYS A 14 2.09 9.31 -16.01
C LYS A 14 3.33 8.41 -16.06
N VAL A 15 4.08 8.38 -14.96
CA VAL A 15 5.19 7.45 -14.72
C VAL A 15 4.63 6.09 -14.32
N ARG A 16 4.79 5.12 -15.22
CA ARG A 16 4.22 3.77 -15.11
C ARG A 16 5.21 2.72 -14.57
N THR A 17 6.36 3.17 -14.05
CA THR A 17 7.37 2.27 -13.49
C THR A 17 6.72 1.37 -12.45
N ALA A 18 6.96 0.06 -12.59
CA ALA A 18 6.52 -0.92 -11.60
C ALA A 18 7.22 -0.62 -10.27
N VAL A 19 6.45 -0.65 -9.19
CA VAL A 19 6.95 -0.45 -7.83
C VAL A 19 6.51 -1.66 -7.04
N ASP A 20 7.46 -2.37 -6.43
CA ASP A 20 7.14 -3.49 -5.57
C ASP A 20 6.41 -3.00 -4.31
N ILE A 21 5.28 -3.64 -4.01
CA ILE A 21 4.44 -3.29 -2.87
C ILE A 21 4.63 -4.35 -1.79
N PRO A 22 5.40 -4.07 -0.73
CA PRO A 22 5.58 -5.02 0.35
C PRO A 22 4.30 -5.15 1.18
N MET A 23 3.88 -6.39 1.46
CA MET A 23 2.72 -6.65 2.34
C MET A 23 2.99 -6.22 3.78
N ARG A 24 4.26 -6.30 4.20
CA ARG A 24 4.77 -5.81 5.48
C ARG A 24 5.99 -4.96 5.20
N LEU A 25 5.97 -3.71 5.66
CA LEU A 25 7.11 -2.80 5.58
C LEU A 25 7.95 -2.98 6.84
N GLU A 26 9.11 -3.60 6.66
CA GLU A 26 10.11 -3.77 7.70
C GLU A 26 11.03 -2.55 7.81
N LYS A 27 11.79 -2.50 8.90
CA LYS A 27 12.79 -1.45 9.13
C LYS A 27 13.83 -1.48 8.00
N GLY A 28 14.02 -0.35 7.33
CA GLY A 28 15.16 -0.14 6.44
C GLY A 28 16.15 0.88 6.98
N GLU A 29 17.25 1.06 6.25
CA GLU A 29 18.31 2.04 6.56
C GLU A 29 17.83 3.50 6.54
N TRP A 30 16.66 3.74 5.97
CA TRP A 30 15.98 5.04 5.89
C TRP A 30 15.27 5.46 7.19
N MET A 31 15.22 4.59 8.19
CA MET A 31 14.53 4.84 9.45
C MET A 31 15.52 5.25 10.54
N ASP A 32 15.21 6.31 11.29
CA ASP A 32 16.04 6.75 12.42
C ASP A 32 16.13 5.63 13.48
N LYS A 33 17.29 5.52 14.13
CA LYS A 33 17.58 4.51 15.16
C LYS A 33 16.59 4.56 16.32
N PHE A 34 15.98 5.72 16.59
CA PHE A 34 14.95 5.89 17.62
C PHE A 34 13.59 5.25 17.28
N PHE A 35 13.37 4.87 16.02
CA PHE A 35 12.16 4.15 15.58
C PHE A 35 12.41 2.63 15.43
N CYS A 36 13.43 2.09 16.10
CA CYS A 36 13.77 0.68 16.03
C CYS A 36 12.56 -0.20 16.46
N GLY A 37 12.00 -0.94 15.50
CA GLY A 37 10.92 -1.92 15.75
C GLY A 37 9.55 -1.55 15.21
N ALA A 38 9.36 -0.39 14.56
CA ALA A 38 8.10 -0.07 13.91
C ALA A 38 7.94 -0.86 12.59
N GLU A 39 7.20 -1.97 12.65
CA GLU A 39 6.69 -2.68 11.48
C GLU A 39 5.35 -2.08 11.04
N TYR A 40 5.07 -2.13 9.74
CA TYR A 40 3.77 -1.73 9.25
C TYR A 40 3.17 -2.77 8.30
N ASP A 41 1.91 -3.12 8.52
CA ASP A 41 1.15 -3.99 7.63
C ASP A 41 0.36 -3.18 6.60
N LEU A 42 0.40 -3.62 5.34
CA LEU A 42 -0.40 -3.04 4.27
C LEU A 42 -1.88 -3.31 4.55
N LEU A 43 -2.67 -2.23 4.59
CA LEU A 43 -4.12 -2.29 4.75
C LEU A 43 -4.87 -2.03 3.45
N GLY A 44 -4.29 -1.22 2.55
CA GLY A 44 -4.95 -0.86 1.33
C GLY A 44 -4.05 -0.23 0.28
N VAL A 45 -4.49 -0.33 -0.95
CA VAL A 45 -3.83 0.24 -2.13
C VAL A 45 -4.89 0.95 -2.96
N VAL A 46 -4.68 2.21 -3.27
CA VAL A 46 -5.45 2.90 -4.30
C VAL A 46 -4.68 2.75 -5.60
N GLN A 47 -5.29 2.11 -6.58
CA GLN A 47 -4.77 2.03 -7.94
C GLN A 47 -5.43 3.11 -8.78
N HIS A 48 -4.62 3.77 -9.60
CA HIS A 48 -5.12 4.66 -10.64
C HIS A 48 -4.73 4.06 -11.99
N THR A 49 -5.68 3.91 -12.90
CA THR A 49 -5.44 3.54 -14.30
C THR A 49 -5.78 4.73 -15.20
N GLY A 50 -5.11 4.90 -16.34
CA GLY A 50 -5.32 6.06 -17.22
C GLY A 50 -4.18 7.08 -17.23
N VAL A 51 -4.51 8.35 -17.43
CA VAL A 51 -3.59 9.48 -17.65
C VAL A 51 -3.85 10.63 -16.67
N SER A 52 -3.09 11.72 -16.76
CA SER A 52 -3.23 12.87 -15.86
C SER A 52 -4.56 13.60 -15.95
N GLN A 53 -5.16 13.64 -17.14
CA GLN A 53 -6.43 14.34 -17.39
C GLN A 53 -7.66 13.49 -17.08
N GLY A 54 -7.47 12.23 -16.71
CA GLY A 54 -8.59 11.33 -16.47
C GLY A 54 -8.13 9.88 -16.41
N GLY A 55 -8.94 9.08 -15.73
CA GLY A 55 -8.62 7.70 -15.46
C GLY A 55 -9.67 7.08 -14.56
N HIS A 56 -9.36 5.88 -14.09
CA HIS A 56 -10.22 5.13 -13.20
C HIS A 56 -9.49 4.76 -11.91
N TYR A 57 -10.16 4.97 -10.79
CA TYR A 57 -9.62 4.69 -9.46
C TYR A 57 -10.34 3.49 -8.88
N VAL A 58 -9.55 2.53 -8.41
CA VAL A 58 -10.06 1.37 -7.67
C VAL A 58 -9.27 1.21 -6.38
N ALA A 59 -9.87 0.59 -5.38
CA ALA A 59 -9.25 0.38 -4.08
C ALA A 59 -9.13 -1.11 -3.77
N TYR A 60 -7.92 -1.54 -3.42
CA TYR A 60 -7.71 -2.80 -2.75
C TYR A 60 -7.71 -2.54 -1.25
N ALA A 61 -8.48 -3.32 -0.47
CA ALA A 61 -8.45 -3.21 0.99
C ALA A 61 -8.50 -4.59 1.66
N LYS A 62 -7.80 -4.71 2.78
CA LYS A 62 -7.72 -5.93 3.58
C LYS A 62 -8.80 -5.91 4.66
N ARG A 63 -9.60 -6.98 4.74
CA ARG A 63 -10.59 -7.21 5.80
C ARG A 63 -10.55 -8.67 6.24
N ASN A 64 -10.40 -8.92 7.54
CA ASN A 64 -10.34 -10.27 8.12
C ASN A 64 -9.32 -11.17 7.39
N SER A 65 -8.11 -10.64 7.19
CA SER A 65 -7.01 -11.32 6.48
C SER A 65 -7.25 -11.66 5.00
N LYS A 66 -8.34 -11.17 4.40
CA LYS A 66 -8.65 -11.34 2.98
C LYS A 66 -8.57 -10.00 2.25
N TRP A 67 -8.18 -10.04 0.99
CA TRP A 67 -8.08 -8.86 0.13
C TRP A 67 -9.31 -8.75 -0.75
N TYR A 68 -9.81 -7.53 -0.88
CA TYR A 68 -10.94 -7.21 -1.72
C TYR A 68 -10.58 -6.05 -2.65
N LEU A 69 -10.96 -6.17 -3.91
CA LEU A 69 -10.98 -5.09 -4.88
C LEU A 69 -12.36 -4.45 -4.84
N PHE A 70 -12.39 -3.14 -4.59
CA PHE A 70 -13.54 -2.26 -4.65
C PHE A 70 -13.42 -1.43 -5.93
N ASP A 71 -14.26 -1.75 -6.90
CA ASP A 71 -14.35 -1.13 -8.20
C ASP A 71 -15.78 -0.57 -8.37
N ASP A 72 -15.95 0.69 -8.00
CA ASP A 72 -17.25 1.38 -7.90
C ASP A 72 -18.29 0.58 -7.10
N ASP A 73 -19.31 0.03 -7.75
CA ASP A 73 -20.39 -0.76 -7.17
C ASP A 73 -20.04 -2.25 -7.03
N ARG A 74 -18.88 -2.67 -7.52
CA ARG A 74 -18.44 -4.07 -7.56
C ARG A 74 -17.36 -4.34 -6.53
N VAL A 75 -17.55 -5.43 -5.79
CA VAL A 75 -16.58 -5.90 -4.80
C VAL A 75 -16.20 -7.34 -5.10
N HIS A 76 -14.91 -7.59 -5.26
CA HIS A 76 -14.36 -8.89 -5.61
C HIS A 76 -13.30 -9.32 -4.61
N LEU A 77 -13.29 -10.60 -4.25
CA LEU A 77 -12.19 -11.20 -3.49
C LEU A 77 -10.99 -11.37 -4.44
N VAL A 78 -9.80 -10.95 -4.00
CA VAL A 78 -8.57 -11.00 -4.80
C VAL A 78 -7.41 -11.61 -4.00
N SER A 79 -6.36 -12.04 -4.70
CA SER A 79 -5.16 -12.57 -4.06
C SER A 79 -4.25 -11.44 -3.58
N ALA A 80 -3.35 -11.75 -2.64
CA ALA A 80 -2.30 -10.82 -2.23
C ALA A 80 -1.38 -10.47 -3.42
N ASP A 81 -1.06 -11.44 -4.28
CA ASP A 81 -0.21 -11.25 -5.47
C ASP A 81 -0.80 -10.22 -6.45
N GLU A 82 -2.12 -10.22 -6.61
CA GLU A 82 -2.82 -9.24 -7.44
C GLU A 82 -2.65 -7.82 -6.87
N VAL A 83 -2.83 -7.68 -5.55
CA VAL A 83 -2.63 -6.40 -4.85
C VAL A 83 -1.19 -5.90 -5.01
N GLN A 84 -0.18 -6.78 -4.95
CA GLN A 84 1.23 -6.38 -5.11
C GLN A 84 1.58 -5.91 -6.52
N ARG A 85 0.84 -6.37 -7.53
CA ARG A 85 1.04 -6.01 -8.94
C ARG A 85 0.21 -4.79 -9.36
N ALA A 86 -0.58 -4.21 -8.45
CA ALA A 86 -1.40 -3.06 -8.72
C ALA A 86 -0.57 -1.86 -9.22
N GLU A 87 -1.12 -1.06 -10.14
CA GLU A 87 -0.53 0.22 -10.55
C GLU A 87 -0.78 1.28 -9.45
N ALA A 88 -0.18 1.05 -8.28
CA ALA A 88 -0.48 1.76 -7.04
C ALA A 88 -0.20 3.25 -7.15
N TYR A 89 -1.14 4.06 -6.70
CA TYR A 89 -1.03 5.51 -6.57
C TYR A 89 -0.83 5.93 -5.11
N CYS A 90 -1.62 5.35 -4.19
CA CYS A 90 -1.45 5.51 -2.75
C CYS A 90 -1.41 4.14 -2.06
N LEU A 91 -0.57 4.02 -1.04
CA LEU A 91 -0.48 2.86 -0.17
C LEU A 91 -0.83 3.27 1.26
N PHE A 92 -1.64 2.45 1.92
CA PHE A 92 -2.07 2.65 3.30
C PHE A 92 -1.52 1.53 4.17
N TYR A 93 -0.71 1.92 5.14
CA TYR A 93 -0.03 1.02 6.07
C TYR A 93 -0.44 1.34 7.50
N MET A 94 -0.66 0.31 8.32
CA MET A 94 -0.94 0.44 9.75
C MET A 94 0.25 -0.07 10.55
N LYS A 95 0.63 0.67 11.59
CA LYS A 95 1.72 0.26 12.48
C LYS A 95 1.28 -1.02 13.20
N VAL A 96 2.14 -2.03 13.21
CA VAL A 96 1.95 -3.22 14.03
C VAL A 96 2.28 -2.82 15.47
N GLU A 97 1.30 -2.92 16.36
CA GLU A 97 1.55 -2.83 17.79
C GLU A 97 2.23 -4.12 18.24
N ARG A 98 3.42 -4.01 18.82
CA ARG A 98 4.06 -5.13 19.52
C ARG A 98 3.66 -5.01 20.98
N ASP A 99 3.07 -6.06 21.53
CA ASP A 99 2.90 -6.18 22.97
C ASP A 99 4.27 -6.50 23.57
N ASP A 100 4.95 -5.48 24.11
CA ASP A 100 6.26 -5.62 24.77
C ASP A 100 6.21 -6.43 26.09
N ASN A 101 5.07 -7.05 26.43
CA ASN A 101 4.86 -7.82 27.66
C ASN A 101 5.36 -9.27 27.61
N GLU A 102 5.82 -9.78 26.47
CA GLU A 102 6.32 -11.16 26.36
C GLU A 102 7.81 -11.34 26.69
N GLN A 103 8.57 -10.25 26.89
CA GLN A 103 10.01 -10.33 27.19
C GLN A 103 10.34 -10.36 28.70
N GLN A 104 9.34 -10.47 29.58
CA GLN A 104 9.52 -10.52 31.05
C GLN A 104 8.83 -11.72 31.74
N ARG A 105 8.50 -12.79 31.02
CA ARG A 105 8.04 -14.06 31.61
C ARG A 105 9.06 -15.18 31.47
#